data_AF-A0A1X2GDW6-F1
#
_entry.id   AF-A0A1X2GDW6-F1
#
_cell.length_a   1.000
_cell.length_b   1.000
_cell.length_c   1.000
_cell.angle_alpha   90.00
_cell.angle_beta   90.00
_cell.angle_gamma   90.00
#
_symmetry.space_group_name_H-M   'P 1'
#
loop_
_entity.id
_entity.type
_entity.pdbx_description
1 polymer ?
#
loop_
_entity_poly.entity_id
_entity_poly.type
_entity_poly.pdbx_seq_one_letter_code
_entity_poly.pdbx_strand_id
1 'polypeptide(L)'
;MSSLVTTSPSLDSTPPSTPPPELPTQAVLGVLRTTSPLPPLHPLPSRPVNPKTSISHPINISWLLPNEYLPLLAMGALPDHLDVLDLTNPNAESEQILTEQMQQALAHSPIRTFGNLTMSSCPGKKVRLNGPVRGRAAINRDLDLDFARMRSFGITTIVCCLEDFELDYLGASWSKYSSTAKQLGMQVLRLPMTEGSCPDTLEQVEAAVQMTNDKIRLGENVLTHCRGGVGRAGLFACCWLIHNQYCHTAERAIQFVRLRRSPKAIETVRQAEFVIRFAMYIAEKRRTSPVSRWSLDHPPHFATMTNLPRNILDLDHSDATLSVPSIEFIVKLEQFIRDSSLSPNGSHPYT
;
A
#
# COMPACT_ATOMS: atom_id res chain seq x y z
N MET A 1 -31.45 -64.18 -14.10
CA MET A 1 -32.81 -64.29 -14.66
C MET A 1 -33.47 -62.92 -14.50
N SER A 2 -33.99 -62.23 -15.52
CA SER A 2 -33.89 -62.34 -16.98
C SER A 2 -34.20 -60.93 -17.54
N SER A 3 -33.39 -60.29 -18.38
CA SER A 3 -33.16 -60.48 -19.84
C SER A 3 -34.24 -59.82 -20.74
N LEU A 4 -33.81 -59.31 -21.92
CA LEU A 4 -34.56 -58.53 -22.95
C LEU A 4 -34.60 -57.00 -22.68
N VAL A 5 -34.07 -56.07 -23.49
CA VAL A 5 -33.73 -55.97 -24.95
C VAL A 5 -35.01 -56.02 -25.82
N THR A 6 -35.39 -55.03 -26.64
CA THR A 6 -34.69 -54.20 -27.67
C THR A 6 -35.12 -52.69 -27.58
N THR A 7 -34.78 -51.68 -28.41
CA THR A 7 -33.82 -51.40 -29.53
C THR A 7 -33.64 -49.86 -29.67
N SER A 8 -32.66 -49.38 -30.47
CA SER A 8 -32.57 -47.99 -30.96
C SER A 8 -33.01 -47.85 -32.44
N PRO A 9 -33.18 -46.62 -32.96
CA PRO A 9 -32.34 -46.25 -34.11
C PRO A 9 -31.78 -44.82 -34.05
N SER A 10 -30.60 -44.65 -34.64
CA SER A 10 -30.00 -43.36 -35.01
C SER A 10 -30.37 -42.99 -36.45
N LEU A 11 -30.48 -41.69 -36.78
CA LEU A 11 -30.31 -41.24 -38.16
C LEU A 11 -29.67 -39.84 -38.21
N ASP A 12 -28.63 -39.73 -39.03
CA ASP A 12 -27.88 -38.52 -39.37
C ASP A 12 -28.51 -37.85 -40.62
N SER A 13 -28.36 -36.53 -40.76
CA SER A 13 -28.66 -35.82 -42.02
C SER A 13 -28.16 -34.37 -42.04
N THR A 14 -26.94 -34.16 -42.51
CA THR A 14 -26.49 -32.86 -43.06
C THR A 14 -27.01 -32.67 -44.50
N PRO A 15 -27.62 -31.51 -44.85
CA PRO A 15 -27.95 -31.19 -46.25
C PRO A 15 -26.71 -30.83 -47.10
N PRO A 16 -26.77 -30.99 -48.44
CA PRO A 16 -25.57 -31.07 -49.28
C PRO A 16 -25.04 -29.73 -49.80
N SER A 17 -23.77 -29.73 -50.16
CA SER A 17 -23.09 -28.70 -50.96
C SER A 17 -23.56 -28.69 -52.42
N THR A 18 -23.82 -27.51 -52.98
CA THR A 18 -24.05 -27.29 -54.42
C THR A 18 -22.82 -26.69 -55.14
N PRO A 19 -22.61 -26.97 -56.44
CA PRO A 19 -21.39 -26.60 -57.17
C PRO A 19 -21.37 -25.12 -57.62
N PRO A 20 -20.19 -24.57 -57.97
CA PRO A 20 -20.05 -23.20 -58.44
C PRO A 20 -20.54 -23.00 -59.89
N PRO A 21 -21.03 -21.79 -60.25
CA PRO A 21 -21.32 -21.43 -61.63
C PRO A 21 -20.04 -21.18 -62.45
N GLU A 22 -20.14 -21.35 -63.77
CA GLU A 22 -19.00 -21.33 -64.71
C GLU A 22 -18.49 -19.92 -65.06
N LEU A 23 -17.26 -19.85 -65.56
CA LEU A 23 -16.60 -18.63 -66.03
C LEU A 23 -17.06 -18.22 -67.44
N PRO A 24 -17.41 -16.94 -67.68
CA PRO A 24 -17.44 -16.36 -69.02
C PRO A 24 -16.02 -16.22 -69.60
N THR A 25 -15.89 -16.48 -70.90
CA THR A 25 -14.61 -16.43 -71.64
C THR A 25 -14.03 -15.01 -71.75
N GLN A 26 -12.72 -14.93 -72.02
CA GLN A 26 -11.93 -13.70 -72.08
C GLN A 26 -12.54 -12.57 -72.94
N ALA A 27 -12.53 -11.36 -72.39
CA ALA A 27 -12.51 -10.11 -73.15
C ALA A 27 -11.20 -9.36 -72.82
N VAL A 28 -10.32 -9.19 -73.82
CA VAL A 28 -9.01 -8.56 -73.63
C VAL A 28 -9.13 -7.04 -73.76
N LEU A 29 -9.02 -6.33 -72.63
CA LEU A 29 -8.65 -4.91 -72.60
C LEU A 29 -7.39 -4.70 -71.74
N GLY A 30 -6.30 -4.33 -72.39
CA GLY A 30 -5.05 -4.01 -71.72
C GLY A 30 -5.09 -2.62 -71.08
N VAL A 31 -5.42 -2.56 -69.79
CA VAL A 31 -5.23 -1.35 -68.96
C VAL A 31 -3.87 -1.42 -68.29
N LEU A 32 -3.00 -0.46 -68.60
CA LEU A 32 -1.65 -0.34 -68.05
C LEU A 32 -1.71 -0.16 -66.52
N ARG A 33 -1.28 -1.17 -65.76
CA ARG A 33 -1.08 -1.05 -64.30
C ARG A 33 0.17 -0.21 -64.03
N THR A 34 -0.02 1.09 -63.85
CA THR A 34 0.99 1.96 -63.23
C THR A 34 1.10 1.62 -61.74
N THR A 35 2.12 0.82 -61.39
CA THR A 35 2.43 0.46 -60.00
C THR A 35 3.11 1.63 -59.28
N SER A 36 2.34 2.68 -58.98
CA SER A 36 2.76 3.71 -58.03
C SER A 36 3.04 3.05 -56.66
N PRO A 37 4.21 3.27 -56.04
CA PRO A 37 4.43 2.83 -54.67
C PRO A 37 3.38 3.44 -53.73
N LEU A 38 2.84 2.64 -52.81
CA LEU A 38 2.11 3.21 -51.68
C LEU A 38 3.08 4.13 -50.90
N PRO A 39 2.65 5.35 -50.52
CA PRO A 39 3.49 6.20 -49.69
C PRO A 39 3.79 5.48 -48.37
N PRO A 40 4.98 5.69 -47.78
CA PRO A 40 5.31 5.07 -46.50
C PRO A 40 4.25 5.44 -45.47
N LEU A 41 3.82 4.45 -44.68
CA LEU A 41 2.96 4.68 -43.52
C LEU A 41 3.72 5.53 -42.50
N HIS A 42 3.60 6.85 -42.63
CA HIS A 42 4.03 7.79 -41.61
C HIS A 42 3.37 7.35 -40.29
N PRO A 43 4.15 7.11 -39.21
CA PRO A 43 3.56 6.78 -37.93
C PRO A 43 2.64 7.93 -37.53
N LEU A 44 1.36 7.63 -37.30
CA LEU A 44 0.35 8.62 -36.91
C LEU A 44 0.92 9.47 -35.77
N PRO A 45 0.94 10.82 -35.90
CA PRO A 45 1.56 11.67 -34.90
C PRO A 45 0.94 11.38 -33.54
N SER A 46 1.76 10.86 -32.62
CA SER A 46 1.29 10.26 -31.38
C SER A 46 0.48 11.28 -30.60
N ARG A 47 -0.85 11.07 -30.52
CA ARG A 47 -1.80 12.03 -29.96
C ARG A 47 -1.26 12.59 -28.64
N PRO A 48 -1.14 13.93 -28.48
CA PRO A 48 -0.46 14.51 -27.32
C PRO A 48 -1.07 13.98 -26.02
N VAL A 49 -0.26 13.25 -25.26
CA VAL A 49 -0.69 12.58 -24.03
C VAL A 49 -0.74 13.62 -22.91
N ASN A 50 -1.86 14.35 -22.86
CA ASN A 50 -2.12 15.37 -21.85
C ASN A 50 -1.80 14.84 -20.43
N PRO A 51 -1.09 15.63 -19.60
CA PRO A 51 -0.64 15.18 -18.30
C PRO A 51 -1.81 14.89 -17.36
N LYS A 52 -1.65 13.88 -16.50
CA LYS A 52 -2.62 13.53 -15.46
C LYS A 52 -2.62 14.63 -14.39
N THR A 53 -3.71 15.40 -14.32
CA THR A 53 -3.93 16.53 -13.40
C THR A 53 -4.80 16.15 -12.21
N SER A 54 -4.82 16.97 -11.14
CA SER A 54 -5.69 16.72 -9.97
C SER A 54 -7.19 16.74 -10.28
N ILE A 55 -7.59 17.30 -11.43
CA ILE A 55 -8.99 17.29 -11.92
C ILE A 55 -9.26 16.01 -12.73
N SER A 56 -8.42 15.71 -13.73
CA SER A 56 -8.64 14.55 -14.62
C SER A 56 -8.30 13.20 -13.97
N HIS A 57 -7.40 13.21 -12.99
CA HIS A 57 -6.83 12.05 -12.31
C HIS A 57 -6.52 12.45 -10.85
N PRO A 58 -7.56 12.72 -10.04
CA PRO A 58 -7.39 13.16 -8.66
C PRO A 58 -6.55 12.20 -7.84
N ILE A 59 -5.92 12.72 -6.78
CA ILE A 59 -5.08 11.92 -5.89
C ILE A 59 -5.87 10.73 -5.30
N ASN A 60 -5.36 9.52 -5.59
CA ASN A 60 -5.90 8.26 -5.07
C ASN A 60 -5.37 8.01 -3.65
N ILE A 61 -6.31 7.96 -2.71
CA ILE A 61 -6.12 7.78 -1.28
C ILE A 61 -6.62 6.37 -0.94
N SER A 62 -5.70 5.49 -0.56
CA SER A 62 -6.01 4.14 -0.11
C SER A 62 -6.31 4.17 1.40
N TRP A 63 -7.52 3.80 1.79
CA TRP A 63 -7.91 3.64 3.20
C TRP A 63 -7.33 2.34 3.74
N LEU A 64 -6.51 2.40 4.80
CA LEU A 64 -5.82 1.22 5.31
C LEU A 64 -6.81 0.25 5.94
N LEU A 65 -7.54 0.68 6.97
CA LEU A 65 -8.63 -0.11 7.54
C LEU A 65 -9.91 0.10 6.69
N PRO A 66 -10.74 -0.94 6.50
CA PRO A 66 -12.15 -0.77 6.13
C PRO A 66 -12.93 0.02 7.20
N ASN A 67 -13.92 0.82 6.77
CA ASN A 67 -14.64 1.73 7.66
C ASN A 67 -15.57 0.99 8.63
N GLU A 68 -16.10 -0.14 8.18
CA GLU A 68 -16.92 -1.09 8.92
C GLU A 68 -16.23 -1.63 10.19
N TYR A 69 -14.89 -1.65 10.26
CA TYR A 69 -14.15 -2.11 11.44
C TYR A 69 -13.77 -0.98 12.41
N LEU A 70 -13.92 0.29 12.03
CA LEU A 70 -13.55 1.43 12.89
C LEU A 70 -14.36 1.51 14.21
N PRO A 71 -15.65 1.14 14.28
CA PRO A 71 -16.37 1.04 15.56
C PRO A 71 -15.80 -0.04 16.48
N LEU A 72 -15.48 -1.22 15.93
CA LEU A 72 -14.90 -2.33 16.69
C LEU A 72 -13.53 -1.97 17.27
N LEU A 73 -12.66 -1.40 16.43
CA LEU A 73 -11.30 -1.01 16.83
C LEU A 73 -11.25 0.26 17.71
N ALA A 74 -12.38 0.96 17.86
CA ALA A 74 -12.56 2.03 18.85
C ALA A 74 -12.98 1.50 20.24
N MET A 75 -13.68 0.36 20.30
CA MET A 75 -14.08 -0.28 21.56
C MET A 75 -12.93 -1.01 22.26
N GLY A 76 -11.96 -1.54 21.51
CA GLY A 76 -10.85 -2.28 22.11
C GLY A 76 -9.87 -2.87 21.09
N ALA A 77 -9.06 -3.82 21.57
CA ALA A 77 -8.25 -4.68 20.70
C ALA A 77 -9.10 -5.83 20.16
N LEU A 78 -8.70 -6.38 19.01
CA LEU A 78 -9.19 -7.68 18.55
C LEU A 78 -8.79 -8.79 19.55
N PRO A 79 -9.47 -9.96 19.55
CA PRO A 79 -9.01 -11.13 20.31
C PRO A 79 -7.55 -11.47 19.97
N ASP A 80 -6.74 -11.89 20.95
CA ASP A 80 -5.29 -12.13 20.78
C ASP A 80 -4.92 -13.19 19.70
N HIS A 81 -5.90 -13.87 19.08
CA HIS A 81 -5.74 -14.82 17.98
C HIS A 81 -6.24 -14.33 16.60
N LEU A 82 -6.87 -13.15 16.50
CA LEU A 82 -7.36 -12.55 15.25
C LEU A 82 -6.65 -11.21 14.97
N ASP A 83 -6.33 -10.93 13.72
CA ASP A 83 -5.85 -9.60 13.30
C ASP A 83 -6.54 -9.11 12.01
N VAL A 84 -6.31 -7.85 11.60
CA VAL A 84 -7.09 -7.22 10.51
C VAL A 84 -6.96 -7.90 9.15
N LEU A 85 -5.98 -8.80 8.97
CA LEU A 85 -5.86 -9.62 7.78
C LEU A 85 -6.87 -10.78 7.75
N ASP A 86 -7.19 -11.42 8.88
CA ASP A 86 -8.21 -12.49 8.91
C ASP A 86 -9.59 -11.93 8.52
N LEU A 87 -9.84 -10.67 8.88
CA LEU A 87 -11.07 -9.94 8.52
C LEU A 87 -11.23 -9.74 7.01
N THR A 88 -10.15 -9.85 6.21
CA THR A 88 -10.24 -9.67 4.75
C THR A 88 -10.88 -10.86 4.03
N ASN A 89 -10.91 -12.04 4.66
CA ASN A 89 -11.57 -13.24 4.18
C ASN A 89 -11.86 -14.18 5.38
N PRO A 90 -12.83 -13.82 6.25
CA PRO A 90 -13.05 -14.52 7.50
C PRO A 90 -13.56 -15.95 7.26
N ASN A 91 -13.18 -16.87 8.14
CA ASN A 91 -13.88 -18.15 8.28
C ASN A 91 -15.18 -17.94 9.10
N ALA A 92 -16.07 -18.95 9.12
CA ALA A 92 -17.37 -18.83 9.81
C ALA A 92 -17.26 -18.53 11.32
N GLU A 93 -16.20 -18.99 11.97
CA GLU A 93 -15.90 -18.70 13.39
C GLU A 93 -15.55 -17.22 13.59
N SER A 94 -14.64 -16.69 12.76
CA SER A 94 -14.29 -15.27 12.75
C SER A 94 -15.50 -14.39 12.40
N GLU A 95 -16.30 -14.78 11.40
CA GLU A 95 -17.50 -14.06 10.99
C GLU A 95 -18.54 -13.97 12.12
N GLN A 96 -18.73 -15.05 12.89
CA GLN A 96 -19.58 -15.02 14.09
C GLN A 96 -19.01 -14.09 15.17
N ILE A 97 -17.74 -14.25 15.55
CA ILE A 97 -17.08 -13.42 16.58
C ILE A 97 -17.18 -11.93 16.21
N LEU A 98 -16.92 -11.59 14.95
CA LEU A 98 -17.01 -10.22 14.46
C LEU A 98 -18.44 -9.69 14.46
N THR A 99 -19.42 -10.52 14.11
CA THR A 99 -20.83 -10.12 14.15
C THR A 99 -21.28 -9.81 15.57
N GLU A 100 -20.93 -10.65 16.54
CA GLU A 100 -21.25 -10.45 17.96
C GLU A 100 -20.54 -9.20 18.52
N GLN A 101 -19.24 -9.04 18.27
CA GLN A 101 -18.48 -7.86 18.71
C GLN A 101 -18.95 -6.56 18.03
N MET A 102 -19.37 -6.62 16.75
CA MET A 102 -19.90 -5.45 16.04
C MET A 102 -21.28 -5.05 16.58
N GLN A 103 -22.16 -6.01 16.88
CA GLN A 103 -23.44 -5.73 17.53
C GLN A 103 -23.23 -5.10 18.91
N GLN A 104 -22.27 -5.59 19.69
CA GLN A 104 -21.89 -4.97 20.96
C GLN A 104 -21.34 -3.54 20.76
N ALA A 105 -20.43 -3.32 19.82
CA ALA A 105 -19.89 -1.98 19.53
C ALA A 105 -20.99 -0.99 19.08
N LEU A 106 -21.93 -1.44 18.24
CA LEU A 106 -23.04 -0.63 17.75
C LEU A 106 -24.10 -0.31 18.82
N ALA A 107 -24.19 -1.10 19.90
CA ALA A 107 -25.10 -0.85 21.01
C ALA A 107 -24.61 0.25 21.99
N HIS A 108 -23.32 0.56 22.02
CA HIS A 108 -22.73 1.51 22.97
C HIS A 108 -22.76 2.95 22.45
N SER A 109 -23.83 3.69 22.74
CA SER A 109 -23.98 5.09 22.35
C SER A 109 -23.40 6.07 23.40
N PRO A 110 -22.69 7.16 23.01
CA PRO A 110 -22.35 7.56 21.64
C PRO A 110 -21.00 6.98 21.19
N ILE A 111 -21.00 6.28 20.05
CA ILE A 111 -19.78 5.73 19.44
C ILE A 111 -18.89 6.87 18.94
N ARG A 112 -17.78 7.14 19.63
CA ARG A 112 -16.66 7.92 19.05
C ARG A 112 -15.87 7.00 18.13
N THR A 113 -16.25 6.95 16.85
CA THR A 113 -15.45 6.25 15.82
C THR A 113 -14.07 6.89 15.70
N PHE A 114 -13.02 6.07 15.76
CA PHE A 114 -11.68 6.53 15.41
C PHE A 114 -11.60 6.94 13.93
N GLY A 115 -10.65 7.81 13.62
CA GLY A 115 -10.20 8.07 12.26
C GLY A 115 -9.42 6.87 11.70
N ASN A 116 -8.78 7.07 10.55
CA ASN A 116 -8.13 6.02 9.79
C ASN A 116 -6.76 6.49 9.28
N LEU A 117 -5.82 5.55 9.15
CA LEU A 117 -4.58 5.79 8.41
C LEU A 117 -4.84 5.56 6.92
N THR A 118 -4.35 6.48 6.09
CA THR A 118 -4.53 6.44 4.63
C THR A 118 -3.19 6.58 3.91
N MET A 119 -3.12 6.12 2.66
CA MET A 119 -1.87 6.10 1.88
C MET A 119 -2.06 6.74 0.50
N SER A 120 -1.13 7.59 0.06
CA SER A 120 -1.13 8.13 -1.30
C SER A 120 0.26 8.27 -1.92
N SER A 121 0.29 8.61 -3.21
CA SER A 121 1.49 9.21 -3.82
C SER A 121 1.58 10.68 -3.45
N CYS A 122 2.78 11.26 -3.46
CA CYS A 122 3.04 12.66 -3.10
C CYS A 122 1.98 13.63 -3.69
N PRO A 123 1.29 14.44 -2.87
CA PRO A 123 0.40 15.48 -3.36
C PRO A 123 1.17 16.54 -4.15
N GLY A 124 0.50 17.24 -5.07
CA GLY A 124 1.10 18.24 -5.97
C GLY A 124 2.12 17.70 -6.98
N LYS A 125 2.30 16.39 -7.04
CA LYS A 125 3.36 15.73 -7.81
C LYS A 125 3.34 16.04 -9.31
N LYS A 126 4.51 16.47 -9.79
CA LYS A 126 4.83 16.73 -11.20
C LYS A 126 5.97 15.79 -11.61
N VAL A 127 5.75 14.94 -12.61
CA VAL A 127 6.77 14.02 -13.16
C VAL A 127 6.51 13.74 -14.64
N ARG A 128 7.60 13.53 -15.40
CA ARG A 128 7.57 13.20 -16.83
C ARG A 128 6.84 14.27 -17.67
N LEU A 129 7.01 15.55 -17.32
CA LEU A 129 6.37 16.67 -18.03
C LEU A 129 6.84 16.77 -19.50
N ASN A 130 8.09 16.39 -19.77
CA ASN A 130 8.70 16.43 -21.11
C ASN A 130 8.29 15.24 -22.01
N GLY A 131 7.26 14.47 -21.63
CA GLY A 131 6.70 13.36 -22.41
C GLY A 131 6.68 12.00 -21.67
N PRO A 132 5.95 11.00 -22.20
CA PRO A 132 5.85 9.68 -21.58
C PRO A 132 7.19 8.94 -21.49
N VAL A 133 7.47 8.31 -20.35
CA VAL A 133 8.71 7.52 -20.15
C VAL A 133 8.35 6.08 -19.84
N ARG A 134 8.88 5.12 -20.63
CA ARG A 134 8.56 3.67 -20.56
C ARG A 134 7.04 3.42 -20.48
N GLY A 135 6.27 4.04 -21.38
CA GLY A 135 4.80 3.96 -21.42
C GLY A 135 4.04 4.67 -20.29
N ARG A 136 4.73 5.24 -19.29
CA ARG A 136 4.07 5.92 -18.16
C ARG A 136 3.75 7.37 -18.53
N ALA A 137 2.46 7.70 -18.59
CA ALA A 137 1.95 9.05 -18.88
C ALA A 137 2.53 10.13 -17.93
N ALA A 138 2.58 11.37 -18.41
CA ALA A 138 2.94 12.53 -17.60
C ALA A 138 1.97 12.74 -16.42
N ILE A 139 2.45 13.31 -15.32
CA ILE A 139 1.63 13.73 -14.18
C ILE A 139 1.97 15.19 -13.89
N ASN A 140 0.95 16.04 -13.77
CA ASN A 140 1.06 17.44 -13.41
C ASN A 140 -0.09 17.77 -12.46
N ARG A 141 0.00 17.26 -11.22
CA ARG A 141 -0.98 17.59 -10.17
C ARG A 141 -0.68 18.96 -9.57
N ASP A 142 -1.70 19.54 -8.96
CA ASP A 142 -1.55 20.74 -8.14
C ASP A 142 -1.64 20.38 -6.66
N LEU A 143 -0.89 21.12 -5.84
CA LEU A 143 -0.70 20.82 -4.42
C LEU A 143 -1.90 21.28 -3.59
N ASP A 144 -2.45 22.45 -3.91
CA ASP A 144 -3.55 23.07 -3.21
C ASP A 144 -4.85 22.31 -3.51
N LEU A 145 -5.04 21.87 -4.77
CA LEU A 145 -6.13 20.94 -5.13
C LEU A 145 -5.99 19.55 -4.48
N ASP A 146 -4.78 18.98 -4.43
CA ASP A 146 -4.58 17.67 -3.79
C ASP A 146 -4.82 17.73 -2.27
N PHE A 147 -4.36 18.78 -1.58
CA PHE A 147 -4.64 18.98 -0.14
C PHE A 147 -6.11 19.32 0.14
N ALA A 148 -6.76 20.16 -0.68
CA ALA A 148 -8.20 20.44 -0.54
C ALA A 148 -9.02 19.15 -0.66
N ARG A 149 -8.64 18.26 -1.58
CA ARG A 149 -9.23 16.91 -1.67
C ARG A 149 -8.95 16.07 -0.43
N MET A 150 -7.73 16.04 0.10
CA MET A 150 -7.44 15.35 1.37
C MET A 150 -8.34 15.86 2.51
N ARG A 151 -8.45 17.19 2.64
CA ARG A 151 -9.31 17.84 3.63
C ARG A 151 -10.79 17.46 3.51
N SER A 152 -11.32 17.29 2.29
CA SER A 152 -12.69 16.80 2.07
C SER A 152 -12.95 15.37 2.57
N PHE A 153 -11.90 14.58 2.82
CA PHE A 153 -11.98 13.26 3.46
C PHE A 153 -11.64 13.28 4.96
N GLY A 154 -11.70 14.46 5.60
CA GLY A 154 -11.39 14.60 7.04
C GLY A 154 -9.91 14.39 7.38
N ILE A 155 -9.02 14.37 6.38
CA ILE A 155 -7.58 14.24 6.63
C ILE A 155 -7.06 15.57 7.18
N THR A 156 -6.50 15.53 8.38
CA THR A 156 -5.96 16.71 9.08
C THR A 156 -4.44 16.74 9.09
N THR A 157 -3.81 15.56 9.01
CA THR A 157 -2.40 15.36 9.33
C THR A 157 -1.75 14.51 8.24
N ILE A 158 -0.56 14.91 7.80
CA ILE A 158 0.20 14.21 6.77
C ILE A 158 1.54 13.74 7.33
N VAL A 159 1.82 12.44 7.25
CA VAL A 159 3.15 11.86 7.46
C VAL A 159 3.90 11.92 6.12
N CYS A 160 4.83 12.86 6.01
CA CYS A 160 5.60 13.10 4.80
C CYS A 160 6.93 12.33 4.86
N CYS A 161 7.00 11.21 4.16
CA CYS A 161 8.18 10.32 4.10
C CYS A 161 9.20 10.73 3.03
N LEU A 162 9.33 12.04 2.75
CA LEU A 162 10.21 12.59 1.72
C LEU A 162 11.22 13.56 2.29
N GLU A 163 12.40 13.60 1.67
CA GLU A 163 13.42 14.63 1.85
C GLU A 163 13.07 15.89 1.02
N ASP A 164 13.59 17.06 1.41
CA ASP A 164 13.21 18.33 0.78
C ASP A 164 13.59 18.39 -0.70
N PHE A 165 14.76 17.89 -1.09
CA PHE A 165 15.16 17.82 -2.51
C PHE A 165 14.23 16.92 -3.35
N GLU A 166 13.61 15.90 -2.75
CA GLU A 166 12.65 15.05 -3.47
C GLU A 166 11.30 15.76 -3.61
N LEU A 167 10.87 16.53 -2.60
CA LEU A 167 9.71 17.41 -2.70
C LEU A 167 9.91 18.48 -3.80
N ASP A 168 11.09 19.09 -3.86
CA ASP A 168 11.47 20.05 -4.90
C ASP A 168 11.46 19.40 -6.29
N TYR A 169 12.11 18.24 -6.46
CA TYR A 169 12.13 17.48 -7.71
C TYR A 169 10.73 17.08 -8.19
N LEU A 170 9.80 16.82 -7.27
CA LEU A 170 8.40 16.50 -7.56
C LEU A 170 7.53 17.75 -7.79
N GLY A 171 8.09 18.96 -7.77
CA GLY A 171 7.38 20.21 -8.01
C GLY A 171 6.47 20.66 -6.86
N ALA A 172 6.73 20.17 -5.64
CA ALA A 172 5.95 20.39 -4.42
C ALA A 172 6.89 20.81 -3.26
N SER A 173 7.76 21.79 -3.52
CA SER A 173 8.85 22.24 -2.64
C SER A 173 8.43 22.47 -1.19
N TRP A 174 9.32 22.21 -0.23
CA TRP A 174 8.97 22.24 1.20
C TRP A 174 8.38 23.59 1.66
N SER A 175 8.85 24.71 1.10
CA SER A 175 8.28 26.04 1.36
C SER A 175 6.83 26.19 0.87
N LYS A 176 6.47 25.65 -0.31
CA LYS A 176 5.07 25.61 -0.75
C LYS A 176 4.27 24.59 0.08
N TYR A 177 4.83 23.39 0.28
CA TYR A 177 4.17 22.29 0.98
C TYR A 177 3.74 22.68 2.40
N SER A 178 4.66 23.23 3.20
CA SER A 178 4.37 23.67 4.56
C SER A 178 3.41 24.87 4.62
N SER A 179 3.50 25.81 3.66
CA SER A 179 2.60 26.98 3.64
C SER A 179 1.18 26.63 3.17
N THR A 180 0.99 25.88 2.09
CA THR A 180 -0.35 25.40 1.68
C THR A 180 -0.96 24.49 2.76
N ALA A 181 -0.17 23.62 3.40
CA ALA A 181 -0.65 22.79 4.50
C ALA A 181 -1.19 23.66 5.65
N LYS A 182 -0.39 24.65 6.11
CA LYS A 182 -0.79 25.60 7.16
C LYS A 182 -2.03 26.42 6.78
N GLN A 183 -2.15 26.87 5.53
CA GLN A 183 -3.33 27.60 5.03
C GLN A 183 -4.61 26.75 5.10
N LEU A 184 -4.51 25.44 4.83
CA LEU A 184 -5.58 24.46 4.99
C LEU A 184 -5.63 23.85 6.41
N GLY A 185 -4.97 24.48 7.39
CA GLY A 185 -4.88 24.07 8.79
C GLY A 185 -4.27 22.69 9.03
N MET A 186 -3.63 22.08 8.03
CA MET A 186 -3.10 20.72 8.08
C MET A 186 -1.77 20.66 8.82
N GLN A 187 -1.60 19.65 9.67
CA GLN A 187 -0.33 19.34 10.33
C GLN A 187 0.52 18.45 9.40
N VAL A 188 1.84 18.68 9.35
CA VAL A 188 2.77 17.81 8.62
C VAL A 188 3.80 17.24 9.60
N LEU A 189 3.74 15.92 9.78
CA LEU A 189 4.76 15.15 10.49
C LEU A 189 5.85 14.78 9.47
N ARG A 190 7.08 15.21 9.69
CA ARG A 190 8.22 14.86 8.83
C ARG A 190 8.86 13.56 9.33
N LEU A 191 8.95 12.58 8.44
CA LEU A 191 9.71 11.34 8.65
C LEU A 191 10.54 11.08 7.39
N PRO A 192 11.49 11.98 7.05
CA PRO A 192 12.26 11.89 5.81
C PRO A 192 13.05 10.58 5.75
N MET A 193 13.10 9.99 4.56
CA MET A 193 13.84 8.76 4.26
C MET A 193 14.26 8.83 2.80
N THR A 194 15.48 8.42 2.47
CA THR A 194 15.95 8.31 1.08
C THR A 194 15.20 7.23 0.29
N GLU A 195 15.10 7.36 -1.04
CA GLU A 195 14.42 6.36 -1.88
C GLU A 195 15.06 4.96 -1.74
N GLY A 196 14.24 3.93 -1.53
CA GLY A 196 14.67 2.56 -1.18
C GLY A 196 15.04 2.34 0.30
N SER A 197 15.37 3.40 1.03
CA SER A 197 15.80 3.36 2.44
C SER A 197 14.64 3.17 3.44
N CYS A 198 15.00 3.19 4.72
CA CYS A 198 14.15 3.12 5.91
C CYS A 198 14.42 4.33 6.83
N PRO A 199 13.64 4.51 7.91
CA PRO A 199 13.94 5.44 9.01
C PRO A 199 15.22 5.07 9.77
N ASP A 200 15.80 6.02 10.50
CA ASP A 200 17.11 5.86 11.15
C ASP A 200 17.03 4.96 12.39
N THR A 201 15.93 5.06 13.15
CA THR A 201 15.70 4.28 14.38
C THR A 201 14.25 3.80 14.49
N LEU A 202 14.02 2.79 15.33
CA LEU A 202 12.69 2.25 15.59
C LEU A 202 11.85 3.25 16.42
N GLU A 203 12.49 3.94 17.36
CA GLU A 203 11.93 4.98 18.22
C GLU A 203 11.40 6.18 17.42
N GLN A 204 12.10 6.60 16.36
CA GLN A 204 11.68 7.69 15.46
C GLN A 204 10.34 7.35 14.79
N VAL A 205 10.15 6.08 14.41
CA VAL A 205 8.89 5.58 13.83
C VAL A 205 7.81 5.42 14.89
N GLU A 206 8.16 4.91 16.07
CA GLU A 206 7.22 4.74 17.18
C GLU A 206 6.61 6.09 17.60
N ALA A 207 7.44 7.14 17.76
CA ALA A 207 6.97 8.48 18.07
C ALA A 207 6.06 9.06 16.96
N ALA A 208 6.39 8.82 15.68
CA ALA A 208 5.54 9.23 14.56
C ALA A 208 4.21 8.44 14.50
N VAL A 209 4.20 7.17 14.91
CA VAL A 209 3.00 6.33 15.07
C VAL A 209 2.16 6.77 16.26
N GLN A 210 2.76 7.17 17.38
CA GLN A 210 2.07 7.71 18.55
C GLN A 210 1.36 9.03 18.21
N MET A 211 2.07 9.99 17.60
CA MET A 211 1.46 11.23 17.10
C MET A 211 0.35 10.99 16.06
N THR A 212 0.45 9.92 15.27
CA THR A 212 -0.60 9.49 14.33
C THR A 212 -1.83 8.94 15.07
N ASN A 213 -1.61 8.15 16.12
CA ASN A 213 -2.67 7.59 16.95
C ASN A 213 -3.45 8.67 17.72
N ASP A 214 -2.78 9.70 18.23
CA ASP A 214 -3.43 10.81 18.94
C ASP A 214 -4.49 11.50 18.06
N LYS A 215 -4.18 11.66 16.77
CA LYS A 215 -5.11 12.20 15.77
C LYS A 215 -6.26 11.24 15.48
N ILE A 216 -5.94 9.97 15.25
CA ILE A 216 -6.91 8.92 14.96
C ILE A 216 -7.92 8.75 16.11
N ARG A 217 -7.48 8.86 17.38
CA ARG A 217 -8.36 8.84 18.56
C ARG A 217 -9.33 10.02 18.65
N LEU A 218 -9.01 11.16 18.02
CA LEU A 218 -9.91 12.32 17.93
C LEU A 218 -10.94 12.21 16.77
N GLY A 219 -10.91 11.12 16.00
CA GLY A 219 -11.70 10.98 14.77
C GLY A 219 -11.05 11.63 13.54
N GLU A 220 -9.82 12.15 13.66
CA GLU A 220 -9.10 12.78 12.55
C GLU A 220 -8.42 11.73 11.65
N ASN A 221 -8.55 11.86 10.32
CA ASN A 221 -7.84 10.97 9.39
C ASN A 221 -6.40 11.44 9.19
N VAL A 222 -5.47 10.48 9.04
CA VAL A 222 -4.05 10.73 8.81
C VAL A 222 -3.65 10.13 7.47
N LEU A 223 -2.76 10.79 6.73
CA LEU A 223 -2.26 10.31 5.44
C LEU A 223 -0.74 10.17 5.45
N THR A 224 -0.23 8.97 5.17
CA THR A 224 1.20 8.76 4.89
C THR A 224 1.48 8.76 3.38
N HIS A 225 2.56 9.39 2.96
CA HIS A 225 3.00 9.34 1.56
C HIS A 225 4.53 9.33 1.42
N CYS A 226 4.96 8.76 0.30
CA CYS A 226 6.28 8.98 -0.28
C CYS A 226 6.10 9.34 -1.77
N ARG A 227 7.09 9.06 -2.63
CA ARG A 227 7.01 9.29 -4.08
C ARG A 227 5.81 8.60 -4.72
N GLY A 228 5.60 7.32 -4.42
CA GLY A 228 4.51 6.48 -4.94
C GLY A 228 3.43 6.14 -3.90
N GLY A 229 3.78 6.18 -2.62
CA GLY A 229 2.99 5.57 -1.56
C GLY A 229 3.02 4.05 -1.64
N VAL A 230 4.23 3.45 -1.68
CA VAL A 230 4.42 2.00 -1.91
C VAL A 230 5.46 1.43 -0.93
N GLY A 231 6.74 1.80 -1.04
CA GLY A 231 7.82 1.39 -0.13
C GLY A 231 7.77 2.14 1.20
N ARG A 232 8.51 3.26 1.33
CA ARG A 232 8.61 4.11 2.55
C ARG A 232 7.27 4.35 3.30
N ALA A 233 6.20 4.67 2.58
CA ALA A 233 4.87 4.86 3.18
C ALA A 233 4.19 3.54 3.60
N GLY A 234 4.47 2.44 2.90
CA GLY A 234 4.02 1.10 3.26
C GLY A 234 4.74 0.57 4.50
N LEU A 235 6.03 0.85 4.66
CA LEU A 235 6.79 0.59 5.89
C LEU A 235 6.13 1.29 7.08
N PHE A 236 5.85 2.60 6.98
CA PHE A 236 5.16 3.32 8.04
C PHE A 236 3.78 2.73 8.36
N ALA A 237 3.00 2.36 7.34
CA ALA A 237 1.70 1.69 7.52
C ALA A 237 1.83 0.33 8.22
N CYS A 238 2.86 -0.48 7.91
CA CYS A 238 3.12 -1.74 8.59
C CYS A 238 3.46 -1.51 10.08
N CYS A 239 4.38 -0.59 10.37
CA CYS A 239 4.74 -0.23 11.74
C CYS A 239 3.52 0.28 12.54
N TRP A 240 2.63 1.06 11.92
CA TRP A 240 1.39 1.51 12.54
C TRP A 240 0.42 0.36 12.87
N LEU A 241 0.24 -0.63 11.98
CA LEU A 241 -0.58 -1.82 12.24
C LEU A 241 -0.02 -2.65 13.41
N ILE A 242 1.30 -2.88 13.41
CA ILE A 242 2.02 -3.68 14.40
C ILE A 242 1.98 -3.02 15.78
N HIS A 243 2.24 -1.72 15.85
CA HIS A 243 2.16 -0.95 17.09
C HIS A 243 0.77 -1.06 17.72
N ASN A 244 -0.29 -0.99 16.90
CA ASN A 244 -1.68 -0.99 17.38
C ASN A 244 -2.30 -2.39 17.55
N GLN A 245 -1.53 -3.47 17.37
CA GLN A 245 -2.03 -4.86 17.40
C GLN A 245 -3.12 -5.13 16.35
N TYR A 246 -3.12 -4.36 15.25
CA TYR A 246 -3.96 -4.63 14.10
C TYR A 246 -3.34 -5.70 13.20
N CYS A 247 -2.01 -5.88 13.22
CA CYS A 247 -1.36 -7.09 12.70
C CYS A 247 -0.35 -7.64 13.72
N HIS A 248 -0.28 -8.97 13.86
CA HIS A 248 0.55 -9.64 14.87
C HIS A 248 1.98 -9.95 14.40
N THR A 249 2.23 -10.07 13.10
CA THR A 249 3.56 -10.32 12.52
C THR A 249 3.93 -9.28 11.46
N ALA A 250 5.22 -9.18 11.14
CA ALA A 250 5.70 -8.35 10.04
C ALA A 250 5.15 -8.82 8.69
N GLU A 251 5.14 -10.14 8.46
CA GLU A 251 4.60 -10.74 7.24
C GLU A 251 3.10 -10.42 7.04
N ARG A 252 2.25 -10.58 8.05
CA ARG A 252 0.80 -10.25 7.97
C ARG A 252 0.56 -8.76 7.75
N ALA A 253 1.31 -7.89 8.42
CA ALA A 253 1.26 -6.44 8.19
C ALA A 253 1.61 -6.07 6.75
N ILE A 254 2.65 -6.69 6.19
CA ILE A 254 3.08 -6.47 4.80
C ILE A 254 2.06 -7.02 3.80
N GLN A 255 1.45 -8.19 4.06
CA GLN A 255 0.35 -8.71 3.25
C GLN A 255 -0.86 -7.77 3.25
N PHE A 256 -1.29 -7.31 4.42
CA PHE A 256 -2.43 -6.39 4.52
C PHE A 256 -2.16 -5.07 3.78
N VAL A 257 -1.01 -4.43 4.00
CA VAL A 257 -0.62 -3.22 3.24
C VAL A 257 -0.52 -3.50 1.74
N ARG A 258 -0.09 -4.69 1.31
CA ARG A 258 -0.08 -5.09 -0.10
C ARG A 258 -1.49 -5.20 -0.70
N LEU A 259 -2.44 -5.79 0.02
CA LEU A 259 -3.86 -5.83 -0.38
C LEU A 259 -4.48 -4.44 -0.45
N ARG A 260 -4.28 -3.61 0.58
CA ARG A 260 -4.93 -2.29 0.70
C ARG A 260 -4.32 -1.21 -0.20
N ARG A 261 -3.07 -1.37 -0.66
CA ARG A 261 -2.37 -0.36 -1.47
C ARG A 261 -1.84 -0.85 -2.81
N SER A 262 -1.02 -1.89 -2.82
CA SER A 262 -0.38 -2.43 -4.02
C SER A 262 0.40 -3.71 -3.68
N PRO A 263 0.35 -4.77 -4.50
CA PRO A 263 1.20 -5.96 -4.35
C PRO A 263 2.71 -5.69 -4.32
N LYS A 264 3.15 -4.46 -4.65
CA LYS A 264 4.54 -4.01 -4.62
C LYS A 264 4.91 -3.21 -3.37
N ALA A 265 4.01 -3.05 -2.39
CA ALA A 265 4.33 -2.38 -1.13
C ALA A 265 5.44 -3.12 -0.37
N ILE A 266 6.31 -2.36 0.31
CA ILE A 266 7.69 -2.77 0.66
C ILE A 266 8.49 -3.05 -0.63
N GLU A 267 9.32 -2.08 -1.02
CA GLU A 267 10.01 -2.05 -2.33
C GLU A 267 11.47 -2.54 -2.27
N THR A 268 12.01 -2.85 -1.07
CA THR A 268 13.36 -3.38 -0.83
C THR A 268 13.37 -4.44 0.28
N VAL A 269 14.40 -5.30 0.31
CA VAL A 269 14.65 -6.24 1.42
C VAL A 269 14.85 -5.50 2.75
N ARG A 270 15.63 -4.42 2.74
CA ARG A 270 15.88 -3.56 3.91
C ARG A 270 14.59 -3.03 4.54
N GLN A 271 13.58 -2.69 3.73
CA GLN A 271 12.26 -2.28 4.23
C GLN A 271 11.48 -3.42 4.91
N ALA A 272 11.64 -4.67 4.47
CA ALA A 272 11.07 -5.84 5.15
C ALA A 272 11.78 -6.12 6.47
N GLU A 273 13.11 -6.10 6.48
CA GLU A 273 13.92 -6.23 7.70
C GLU A 273 13.56 -5.18 8.76
N PHE A 274 13.39 -3.92 8.37
CA PHE A 274 12.99 -2.87 9.31
C PHE A 274 11.64 -3.17 9.98
N VAL A 275 10.65 -3.65 9.21
CA VAL A 275 9.33 -4.01 9.74
C VAL A 275 9.42 -5.23 10.67
N ILE A 276 10.27 -6.22 10.37
CA ILE A 276 10.57 -7.36 11.25
C ILE A 276 11.18 -6.89 12.58
N ARG A 277 12.24 -6.06 12.51
CA ARG A 277 12.91 -5.51 13.70
C ARG A 277 11.96 -4.64 14.54
N PHE A 278 11.07 -3.88 13.90
CA PHE A 278 10.02 -3.12 14.58
C PHE A 278 9.00 -4.03 15.28
N ALA A 279 8.58 -5.14 14.68
CA ALA A 279 7.71 -6.13 15.33
C ALA A 279 8.37 -6.76 16.57
N MET A 280 9.65 -7.13 16.46
CA MET A 280 10.43 -7.65 17.59
C MET A 280 10.56 -6.62 18.72
N TYR A 281 10.86 -5.36 18.39
CA TYR A 281 10.95 -4.24 19.34
C TYR A 281 9.63 -3.99 20.10
N ILE A 282 8.50 -3.93 19.39
CA ILE A 282 7.19 -3.71 19.99
C ILE A 282 6.79 -4.90 20.90
N ALA A 283 7.11 -6.14 20.52
CA ALA A 283 6.90 -7.31 21.36
C ALA A 283 7.77 -7.30 22.63
N GLU A 284 9.06 -6.98 22.50
CA GLU A 284 10.00 -6.83 23.63
C GLU A 284 9.51 -5.77 24.62
N LYS A 285 9.13 -4.60 24.11
CA LYS A 285 8.66 -3.45 24.91
C LYS A 285 7.38 -3.79 25.67
N ARG A 286 6.45 -4.54 25.06
CA ARG A 286 5.24 -5.04 25.74
C ARG A 286 5.53 -6.07 26.82
N ARG A 287 6.54 -6.94 26.64
CA ARG A 287 6.94 -7.94 27.64
C ARG A 287 7.71 -7.33 28.82
N THR A 288 8.52 -6.31 28.59
CA THR A 288 9.35 -5.63 29.60
C THR A 288 8.61 -4.51 30.35
N SER A 289 7.71 -3.81 29.66
CA SER A 289 6.84 -2.78 30.24
C SER A 289 5.37 -3.19 30.14
N PRO A 290 4.89 -4.14 30.96
CA PRO A 290 3.47 -4.49 31.07
C PRO A 290 2.71 -3.41 31.86
N VAL A 291 2.75 -2.16 31.37
CA VAL A 291 1.78 -1.13 31.74
C VAL A 291 0.39 -1.70 31.44
N SER A 292 -0.58 -1.47 32.33
CA SER A 292 -1.91 -2.07 32.21
C SER A 292 -2.47 -1.86 30.81
N ARG A 293 -2.79 -3.00 30.16
CA ARG A 293 -3.58 -3.02 28.92
C ARG A 293 -4.82 -2.17 29.23
N TRP A 294 -5.05 -1.11 28.44
CA TRP A 294 -6.07 -0.07 28.65
C TRP A 294 -5.94 0.75 29.96
N SER A 295 -5.30 1.93 29.85
CA SER A 295 -5.61 3.09 30.69
C SER A 295 -5.95 4.26 29.75
N LEU A 296 -7.15 4.82 29.86
CA LEU A 296 -7.69 5.77 28.87
C LEU A 296 -7.39 7.24 29.19
N ASP A 297 -6.99 7.55 30.43
CA ASP A 297 -7.15 8.90 31.00
C ASP A 297 -5.86 9.71 31.20
N HIS A 298 -4.70 9.23 30.73
CA HIS A 298 -3.40 9.90 30.99
C HIS A 298 -2.55 10.06 29.71
N PRO A 299 -2.15 11.29 29.32
CA PRO A 299 -1.06 11.47 28.38
C PRO A 299 0.26 11.03 29.04
N PRO A 300 1.18 10.36 28.32
CA PRO A 300 2.41 9.84 28.92
C PRO A 300 3.33 10.99 29.37
N HIS A 301 3.52 11.11 30.68
CA HIS A 301 4.55 11.97 31.24
C HIS A 301 5.93 11.41 30.84
N PHE A 302 6.71 12.16 30.06
CA PHE A 302 8.01 11.72 29.57
C PHE A 302 9.02 11.53 30.71
N ALA A 303 9.27 10.27 31.08
CA ALA A 303 10.45 9.87 31.83
C ALA A 303 11.57 9.47 30.85
N THR A 304 12.71 10.14 30.90
CA THR A 304 13.86 9.84 30.03
C THR A 304 14.53 8.51 30.43
N MET A 305 14.07 7.41 29.82
CA MET A 305 14.67 6.08 29.97
C MET A 305 15.96 5.95 29.17
N THR A 306 17.00 6.68 29.56
CA THR A 306 18.36 6.52 29.03
C THR A 306 19.01 5.27 29.62
N ASN A 307 18.74 4.08 29.06
CA ASN A 307 19.65 2.92 28.99
C ASN A 307 18.98 1.71 28.32
N LEU A 308 19.11 1.62 26.99
CA LEU A 308 19.03 0.37 26.23
C LEU A 308 20.32 0.24 25.38
N PRO A 309 20.80 -0.98 25.08
CA PRO A 309 22.08 -1.18 24.39
C PRO A 309 22.04 -0.59 22.98
N ARG A 310 23.01 0.28 22.68
CA ARG A 310 22.95 1.24 21.57
C ARG A 310 23.26 0.66 20.17
N ASN A 311 23.43 -0.66 20.05
CA ASN A 311 24.13 -1.32 18.93
C ASN A 311 23.29 -2.42 18.22
N ILE A 312 21.97 -2.26 18.11
CA ILE A 312 21.09 -3.21 17.38
C ILE A 312 20.84 -2.78 15.91
N LEU A 313 21.23 -1.56 15.54
CA LEU A 313 20.82 -0.89 14.29
C LEU A 313 21.98 -0.30 13.46
N ASP A 314 23.18 -0.88 13.53
CA ASP A 314 24.20 -0.72 12.47
C ASP A 314 23.76 -1.52 11.21
N LEU A 315 22.60 -1.13 10.65
CA LEU A 315 22.09 -1.62 9.38
C LEU A 315 22.93 -0.99 8.29
N ASP A 316 23.84 -1.72 7.62
CA ASP A 316 24.62 -1.18 6.51
C ASP A 316 23.69 -0.52 5.48
N HIS A 317 23.93 0.76 5.19
CA HIS A 317 23.03 1.57 4.36
C HIS A 317 23.20 1.32 2.85
N SER A 318 24.21 0.54 2.43
CA SER A 318 24.72 0.50 1.05
C SER A 318 23.82 -0.22 0.03
N ASP A 319 23.14 -1.32 0.37
CA ASP A 319 22.25 -2.01 -0.58
C ASP A 319 20.79 -1.55 -0.46
N ALA A 320 20.39 -0.66 -1.39
CA ALA A 320 19.02 -0.18 -1.57
C ALA A 320 18.34 -0.75 -2.82
N THR A 321 18.74 -1.95 -3.29
CA THR A 321 18.22 -2.56 -4.52
C THR A 321 16.70 -2.73 -4.49
N LEU A 322 16.02 -2.08 -5.44
CA LEU A 322 14.56 -2.06 -5.59
C LEU A 322 13.99 -3.39 -6.11
N SER A 323 14.04 -4.42 -5.26
CA SER A 323 13.39 -5.71 -5.45
C SER A 323 12.32 -5.91 -4.37
N VAL A 324 11.08 -6.19 -4.81
CA VAL A 324 9.94 -6.46 -3.91
C VAL A 324 10.11 -7.86 -3.33
N PRO A 325 10.36 -8.04 -2.01
CA PRO A 325 10.56 -9.35 -1.42
C PRO A 325 9.25 -10.16 -1.42
N SER A 326 9.32 -11.46 -1.72
CA SER A 326 8.17 -12.36 -1.63
C SER A 326 7.79 -12.64 -0.16
N ILE A 327 6.58 -13.17 0.07
CA ILE A 327 6.12 -13.49 1.43
C ILE A 327 6.98 -14.59 2.04
N GLU A 328 7.27 -15.63 1.27
CA GLU A 328 8.08 -16.79 1.66
C GLU A 328 9.53 -16.38 1.99
N PHE A 329 10.03 -15.33 1.33
CA PHE A 329 11.31 -14.72 1.67
C PHE A 329 11.23 -13.91 2.99
N ILE A 330 10.16 -13.14 3.21
CA ILE A 330 9.98 -12.36 4.46
C ILE A 330 9.91 -13.31 5.67
N VAL A 331 9.19 -14.42 5.60
CA VAL A 331 9.13 -15.42 6.68
C VAL A 331 10.51 -16.02 6.98
N LYS A 332 11.29 -16.36 5.94
CA LYS A 332 12.66 -16.88 6.10
C LYS A 332 13.62 -15.85 6.70
N LEU A 333 13.49 -14.58 6.28
CA LEU A 333 14.26 -13.46 6.83
C LEU A 333 13.91 -13.21 8.30
N GLU A 334 12.63 -13.28 8.66
CA GLU A 334 12.19 -13.14 10.05
C GLU A 334 12.76 -14.26 10.94
N GLN A 335 12.72 -15.52 10.48
CA GLN A 335 13.35 -16.63 11.18
C GLN A 335 14.86 -16.43 11.35
N PHE A 336 15.57 -16.07 10.28
CA PHE A 336 17.01 -15.82 10.32
C PHE A 336 17.42 -14.69 11.29
N ILE A 337 16.67 -13.59 11.34
CA ILE A 337 16.91 -12.47 12.27
C ILE A 337 16.67 -12.94 13.72
N ARG A 338 15.62 -13.72 13.97
CA ARG A 338 15.31 -14.28 15.29
C ARG A 338 16.42 -15.22 15.77
N ASP A 339 16.84 -16.18 14.94
CA ASP A 339 17.91 -17.14 15.29
C ASP A 339 19.26 -16.45 15.52
N SER A 340 19.56 -15.42 14.74
CA SER A 340 20.75 -14.57 14.94
C SER A 340 20.69 -13.79 16.25
N SER A 341 19.51 -13.24 16.61
CA SER A 341 19.33 -12.49 17.87
C SER A 341 19.45 -13.35 19.13
N LEU A 342 19.26 -14.67 19.02
CA LEU A 342 19.47 -15.65 20.08
C LEU A 342 20.93 -16.16 20.15
N SER A 343 21.76 -15.81 19.17
CA SER A 343 23.10 -16.39 18.96
C SER A 343 24.21 -15.31 18.96
N PRO A 344 24.51 -14.65 20.11
CA PRO A 344 25.36 -13.46 20.18
C PRO A 344 26.85 -13.67 19.81
N ASN A 345 27.26 -14.88 19.42
CA ASN A 345 28.62 -15.22 18.94
C ASN A 345 28.60 -15.89 17.55
N GLY A 346 27.59 -15.64 16.72
CA GLY A 346 27.51 -16.13 15.34
C GLY A 346 28.32 -15.28 14.34
N SER A 347 29.30 -15.87 13.67
CA SER A 347 30.10 -15.21 12.62
C SER A 347 29.30 -14.94 11.35
N HIS A 348 29.40 -13.74 10.79
CA HIS A 348 28.77 -13.35 9.51
C HIS A 348 29.12 -14.31 8.36
N PRO A 349 28.14 -14.98 7.71
CA PRO A 349 28.40 -15.94 6.63
C PRO A 349 28.32 -15.30 5.23
N TYR A 350 28.91 -14.12 5.04
CA TYR A 350 29.05 -13.47 3.73
C TYR A 350 30.41 -12.77 3.59
N THR A 351 31.40 -13.55 3.16
CA THR A 351 32.74 -13.12 2.69
C THR A 351 33.11 -13.95 1.46
#